data_AF-A0A926E2G2-F1
#
_entry.id   AF-A0A926E2G2-F1
#
_cell.length_a   1.000
_cell.length_b   1.000
_cell.length_c   1.000
_cell.angle_alpha   90.00
_cell.angle_beta   90.00
_cell.angle_gamma   90.00
#
_symmetry.space_group_name_H-M   'P 1'
#
loop_
_entity.id
_entity.type
_entity.pdbx_description
1 polymer ?
#
loop_
_entity_poly.entity_id
_entity_poly.type
_entity_poly.pdbx_seq_one_letter_code
_entity_poly.pdbx_strand_id
1 'polypeptide(L)'
;MFFKWVFKTFVAVMILTNTFNIVLAVFDVSQHVIQQSAGIIQNGTEITPDVLDSLRTELEAMELGPLFGLWLQSFLIQLTMIALNIVIFVIVYGRMIEIYLLTSLAPIPFATVPNRETGHMGQNYFRSLFAVGFQGLLILVCVAIYAVLIQSIATDGDPIGAIWGCVGYTVLLCFTLFKTGSLAKSIFGCH
;
A
#
# COMPACT_ATOMS: atom_id res chain seq x y z
N MET A 1 -8.70 43.54 25.89
CA MET A 1 -9.06 42.15 26.29
C MET A 1 -10.09 41.53 25.34
N PHE A 2 -11.22 42.20 25.08
CA PHE A 2 -12.30 41.72 24.20
C PHE A 2 -11.86 41.37 22.77
N PHE A 3 -11.14 42.27 22.09
CA PHE A 3 -10.67 42.07 20.71
C PHE A 3 -9.78 40.83 20.53
N LYS A 4 -8.93 40.53 21.52
CA LYS A 4 -8.03 39.37 21.50
C LYS A 4 -8.80 38.05 21.63
N TRP A 5 -9.90 38.07 22.37
CA TRP A 5 -10.80 36.93 22.50
C TRP A 5 -11.62 36.71 21.23
N VAL A 6 -12.27 37.77 20.72
CA VAL A 6 -13.06 37.74 19.48
C VAL A 6 -12.22 37.26 18.29
N PHE A 7 -10.98 37.72 18.18
CA PHE A 7 -10.07 37.27 17.13
C PHE A 7 -9.73 35.77 17.26
N LYS A 8 -9.47 35.28 18.48
CA LYS A 8 -9.14 33.88 18.73
C LYS A 8 -10.32 32.95 18.39
N THR A 9 -11.55 33.33 18.74
CA THR A 9 -12.75 32.57 18.36
C THR A 9 -13.01 32.62 16.86
N PHE A 10 -12.82 33.77 16.21
CA PHE A 10 -12.99 33.89 14.76
C PHE A 10 -12.04 32.96 13.99
N VAL A 11 -10.75 32.94 14.36
CA VAL A 11 -9.75 32.03 13.75
C VAL A 11 -10.10 30.56 14.02
N ALA A 12 -10.54 30.22 15.24
CA ALA A 12 -10.94 28.85 15.56
C ALA A 12 -12.15 28.37 14.72
N VAL A 13 -13.18 29.21 14.57
CA VAL A 13 -14.35 28.91 13.74
C VAL A 13 -13.95 28.76 12.26
N MET A 14 -13.09 29.66 11.75
CA MET A 14 -12.60 29.57 10.36
C MET A 14 -11.86 28.25 10.08
N ILE A 15 -11.00 27.82 10.99
CA ILE A 15 -10.29 26.53 10.88
C ILE A 15 -11.29 25.37 10.94
N LEU A 16 -12.24 25.41 11.88
CA LEU A 16 -13.23 24.34 12.05
C LEU A 16 -14.10 24.16 10.80
N THR A 17 -14.59 25.26 10.24
CA THR A 17 -15.39 25.29 9.00
C THR A 17 -14.62 24.73 7.80
N ASN A 18 -13.29 24.84 7.79
CA ASN A 18 -12.43 24.33 6.71
C ASN A 18 -11.76 22.98 7.02
N THR A 19 -12.10 22.33 8.14
CA THR A 19 -11.45 21.08 8.57
C THR A 19 -11.48 20.00 7.49
N PHE A 20 -12.66 19.75 6.91
CA PHE A 20 -12.81 18.74 5.87
C PHE A 20 -12.03 19.09 4.60
N ASN A 21 -12.00 20.37 4.22
CA ASN A 21 -11.21 20.83 3.07
C ASN A 21 -9.72 20.56 3.27
N ILE A 22 -9.20 20.81 4.48
CA ILE A 22 -7.79 20.57 4.82
C ILE A 22 -7.47 19.08 4.81
N VAL A 23 -8.31 18.25 5.43
CA VAL A 23 -8.10 16.79 5.45
C VAL A 23 -8.15 16.19 4.05
N LEU A 24 -9.13 16.60 3.24
CA LEU A 24 -9.25 16.14 1.86
C LEU A 24 -8.06 16.61 1.00
N ALA A 25 -7.56 17.84 1.21
CA ALA A 25 -6.37 18.32 0.51
C ALA A 25 -5.12 17.47 0.82
N VAL A 26 -4.93 17.02 2.07
CA VAL A 26 -3.83 16.11 2.42
C VAL A 26 -3.95 14.77 1.69
N PHE A 27 -5.17 14.24 1.60
CA PHE A 27 -5.40 13.00 0.85
C PHE A 27 -5.21 13.19 -0.65
N ASP A 28 -5.60 14.32 -1.23
CA ASP A 28 -5.39 14.62 -2.65
C ASP A 28 -3.89 14.67 -3.00
N VAL A 29 -3.09 15.34 -2.18
CA VAL A 29 -1.62 15.33 -2.35
C VAL A 29 -1.06 13.92 -2.23
N SER A 30 -1.54 13.13 -1.26
CA SER A 30 -1.12 11.74 -1.11
C SER A 30 -1.48 10.89 -2.34
N GLN A 31 -2.69 11.06 -2.87
CA GLN A 31 -3.15 10.38 -4.08
C GLN A 31 -2.34 10.79 -5.32
N HIS A 32 -1.98 12.07 -5.45
CA HIS A 32 -1.14 12.55 -6.55
C HIS A 32 0.22 11.83 -6.58
N VAL A 33 0.89 11.75 -5.43
CA VAL A 33 2.20 11.06 -5.33
C VAL A 33 2.05 9.55 -5.60
N ILE A 34 0.98 8.93 -5.07
CA ILE A 34 0.67 7.52 -5.30
C ILE A 34 0.43 7.24 -6.79
N GLN A 35 -0.35 8.08 -7.48
CA GLN A 35 -0.65 7.91 -8.91
C GLN A 35 0.59 8.06 -9.78
N GLN A 36 1.44 9.06 -9.49
CA GLN A 36 2.74 9.21 -10.16
C GLN A 36 3.62 7.98 -9.96
N SER A 37 3.65 7.43 -8.75
CA SER A 37 4.44 6.22 -8.44
C SER A 37 3.87 4.97 -9.11
N ALA A 38 2.53 4.83 -9.16
CA ALA A 38 1.84 3.71 -9.78
C ALA A 38 2.04 3.64 -11.30
N GLY A 39 2.08 4.81 -11.98
CA GLY A 39 2.33 4.89 -13.42
C GLY A 39 3.69 4.32 -13.85
N ILE A 40 4.68 4.31 -12.95
CA ILE A 40 6.00 3.72 -13.22
C ILE A 40 5.93 2.19 -13.22
N ILE A 41 5.08 1.59 -12.38
CA ILE A 41 4.99 0.14 -12.19
C ILE A 41 4.23 -0.53 -13.35
N GLN A 42 3.22 0.14 -13.93
CA GLN A 42 2.40 -0.43 -15.01
C GLN A 42 3.16 -0.62 -16.33
N ASN A 43 4.14 0.23 -16.64
CA ASN A 43 4.85 0.22 -17.92
C ASN A 43 5.81 -0.97 -18.15
N GLY A 44 5.90 -1.93 -17.22
CA GLY A 44 6.85 -3.05 -17.29
C GLY A 44 6.25 -4.45 -17.09
N THR A 45 4.91 -4.58 -17.07
CA THR A 45 4.23 -5.86 -16.76
C THR A 45 3.34 -6.36 -17.92
N GLU A 46 3.66 -5.98 -19.16
CA GLU A 46 2.91 -6.48 -20.33
C GLU A 46 3.43 -7.87 -20.72
N ILE A 47 2.55 -8.87 -20.66
CA ILE A 47 2.83 -10.18 -21.24
C ILE A 47 2.71 -10.02 -22.76
N THR A 48 3.86 -9.89 -23.43
CA THR A 48 3.92 -9.77 -24.88
C THR A 48 3.63 -11.13 -25.53
N PRO A 49 2.92 -11.19 -26.67
CA PRO A 49 2.65 -12.46 -27.38
C PRO A 49 3.92 -13.29 -27.66
N ASP A 50 5.07 -12.66 -27.88
CA ASP A 50 6.37 -13.34 -28.07
C ASP A 50 6.80 -14.17 -26.84
N VAL A 51 6.46 -13.71 -25.63
CA VAL A 51 6.72 -14.46 -24.39
C VAL A 51 5.86 -15.72 -24.35
N LEU A 52 4.60 -15.62 -24.82
CA LEU A 52 3.67 -16.75 -24.81
C LEU A 52 4.10 -17.85 -25.80
N ASP A 53 4.63 -17.45 -26.96
CA ASP A 53 5.13 -18.37 -27.99
C ASP A 53 6.44 -19.05 -27.57
N SER A 54 7.31 -18.31 -26.85
CA SER A 54 8.53 -18.84 -26.26
C SER A 54 8.23 -19.91 -25.18
N LEU A 55 7.27 -19.64 -24.28
CA LEU A 55 6.85 -20.59 -23.26
C LEU A 55 6.26 -21.88 -23.87
N ARG A 56 5.50 -21.75 -24.96
CA ARG A 56 4.95 -22.91 -25.68
C ARG A 56 6.07 -23.78 -26.24
N THR A 57 7.05 -23.16 -26.89
CA THR A 57 8.18 -23.86 -27.52
C THR A 57 8.99 -24.63 -26.47
N GLU A 58 9.19 -24.03 -25.29
CA GLU A 58 9.92 -24.65 -24.20
C GLU A 58 9.13 -25.80 -23.53
N LEU A 59 7.81 -25.66 -23.34
CA LEU A 59 6.97 -26.76 -22.86
C LEU A 59 6.89 -27.94 -23.84
N GLU A 60 6.86 -27.68 -25.16
CA GLU A 60 6.85 -28.75 -26.18
C GLU A 60 8.20 -29.48 -26.28
N ALA A 61 9.30 -28.83 -25.88
CA ALA A 61 10.64 -29.42 -25.85
C ALA A 61 10.93 -30.26 -24.59
N MET A 62 10.07 -30.20 -23.56
CA MET A 62 10.26 -30.93 -22.31
C MET A 62 9.69 -32.36 -22.35
N GLU A 63 10.39 -33.28 -21.70
CA GLU A 63 9.95 -34.67 -21.56
C GLU A 63 8.73 -34.81 -20.62
N LEU A 64 8.04 -35.96 -20.71
CA LEU A 64 6.85 -36.29 -19.92
C LEU A 64 7.07 -36.25 -18.39
N GLY A 65 8.29 -36.53 -17.92
CA GLY A 65 8.64 -36.52 -16.49
C GLY A 65 8.62 -35.11 -15.87
N PRO A 66 9.40 -34.15 -16.40
CA PRO A 66 9.36 -32.74 -15.98
C PRO A 66 7.96 -32.11 -16.08
N LEU A 67 7.17 -32.46 -17.10
CA LEU A 67 5.79 -31.98 -17.27
C LEU A 67 4.88 -32.36 -16.09
N PHE A 68 5.02 -33.60 -15.58
CA PHE A 68 4.22 -34.05 -14.44
C PHE A 68 4.58 -33.30 -13.14
N GLY A 69 5.87 -32.96 -12.98
CA GLY A 69 6.34 -32.09 -11.90
C GLY A 69 5.77 -30.68 -12.01
N LEU A 70 5.85 -30.07 -13.19
CA LEU A 70 5.30 -28.74 -13.47
C LEU A 70 3.78 -28.68 -13.23
N TRP A 71 3.05 -29.75 -13.59
CA TRP A 71 1.61 -29.85 -13.36
C TRP A 71 1.26 -29.83 -11.88
N LEU A 72 1.90 -30.68 -11.06
CA LEU A 72 1.69 -30.71 -9.61
C LEU A 72 2.06 -29.38 -8.95
N GLN A 73 3.10 -28.75 -9.47
CA GLN A 73 3.62 -27.50 -8.96
C GLN A 73 2.75 -26.29 -9.33
N SER A 74 2.16 -26.29 -10.52
CA SER A 74 1.18 -25.29 -10.96
C SER A 74 -0.06 -25.28 -10.06
N PHE A 75 -0.48 -26.45 -9.56
CA PHE A 75 -1.57 -26.56 -8.59
C PHE A 75 -1.25 -25.85 -7.27
N LEU A 76 0.00 -25.95 -6.78
CA LEU A 76 0.44 -25.24 -5.57
C LEU A 76 0.47 -23.72 -5.79
N ILE A 77 0.97 -23.24 -6.93
CA ILE A 77 0.96 -21.81 -7.26
C ILE A 77 -0.48 -21.28 -7.30
N GLN A 78 -1.40 -22.03 -7.91
CA GLN A 78 -2.81 -21.64 -7.98
C GLN A 78 -3.40 -21.43 -6.58
N LEU A 79 -3.11 -22.32 -5.63
CA LEU A 79 -3.52 -22.17 -4.22
C LEU A 79 -2.93 -20.89 -3.59
N THR A 80 -1.64 -20.60 -3.84
CA THR A 80 -0.99 -19.40 -3.30
C THR A 80 -1.56 -18.11 -3.89
N MET A 81 -1.95 -18.09 -5.16
CA MET A 81 -2.58 -16.91 -5.77
C MET A 81 -3.96 -16.63 -5.22
N ILE A 82 -4.75 -17.67 -4.91
CA ILE A 82 -6.04 -17.50 -4.22
C ILE A 82 -5.82 -16.90 -2.84
N ALA A 83 -4.84 -17.40 -2.07
CA ALA A 83 -4.51 -16.85 -0.77
C ALA A 83 -4.06 -15.38 -0.83
N LEU A 84 -3.21 -15.03 -1.80
CA LEU A 84 -2.75 -13.66 -2.01
C LEU A 84 -3.90 -12.71 -2.37
N ASN A 85 -4.86 -13.17 -3.19
CA ASN A 85 -6.06 -12.38 -3.51
C ASN A 85 -6.86 -12.03 -2.23
N ILE A 86 -7.07 -13.01 -1.35
CA ILE A 86 -7.77 -12.79 -0.07
C ILE A 86 -6.99 -11.81 0.81
N VAL A 87 -5.67 -11.97 0.91
CA VAL A 87 -4.82 -11.08 1.74
C VAL A 87 -4.87 -9.64 1.23
N ILE A 88 -4.72 -9.43 -0.07
CA ILE A 88 -4.83 -8.09 -0.68
C ILE A 88 -6.19 -7.48 -0.39
N PHE A 89 -7.27 -8.25 -0.54
CA PHE A 89 -8.62 -7.79 -0.24
C PHE A 89 -8.73 -7.31 1.22
N VAL A 90 -8.28 -8.11 2.18
CA VAL A 90 -8.31 -7.74 3.61
C VAL A 90 -7.51 -6.46 3.88
N ILE A 91 -6.33 -6.30 3.29
CA ILE A 91 -5.50 -5.11 3.46
C ILE A 91 -6.20 -3.87 2.91
N VAL A 92 -6.71 -3.94 1.68
CA VAL A 92 -7.40 -2.81 1.03
C VAL A 92 -8.61 -2.38 1.84
N TYR A 93 -9.45 -3.32 2.28
CA TYR A 93 -10.61 -3.01 3.13
C TYR A 93 -10.21 -2.47 4.51
N GLY A 94 -9.16 -3.02 5.12
CA GLY A 94 -8.61 -2.50 6.37
C GLY A 94 -8.16 -1.04 6.25
N ARG A 95 -7.51 -0.68 5.13
CA ARG A 95 -7.11 0.71 4.84
C ARG A 95 -8.29 1.64 4.66
N MET A 96 -9.33 1.18 3.96
CA MET A 96 -10.54 1.97 3.77
C MET A 96 -11.15 2.34 5.12
N ILE A 97 -11.29 1.37 6.02
CA ILE A 97 -11.83 1.60 7.37
C ILE A 97 -10.96 2.60 8.14
N GLU A 98 -9.63 2.47 8.12
CA GLU A 98 -8.71 3.37 8.82
C GLU A 98 -8.83 4.83 8.32
N ILE A 99 -8.87 5.04 7.00
CA ILE A 99 -9.05 6.37 6.39
C ILE A 99 -10.41 6.97 6.77
N TYR A 100 -11.48 6.16 6.77
CA TYR A 100 -12.81 6.64 7.16
C TYR A 100 -12.90 7.03 8.62
N LEU A 101 -12.28 6.26 9.52
CA LEU A 101 -12.25 6.60 10.94
C LEU A 101 -11.47 7.88 11.19
N LEU A 102 -10.31 8.07 10.54
CA LEU A 102 -9.54 9.29 10.69
C LEU A 102 -10.28 10.51 10.11
N THR A 103 -10.88 10.37 8.92
CA THR A 103 -11.58 11.48 8.27
C THR A 103 -12.86 11.88 9.01
N SER A 104 -13.64 10.91 9.50
CA SER A 104 -14.87 11.18 10.25
C SER A 104 -14.62 11.85 11.60
N LEU A 105 -13.50 11.54 12.25
CA LEU A 105 -13.11 12.12 13.53
C LEU A 105 -12.35 13.45 13.41
N ALA A 106 -12.04 13.93 12.20
CA ALA A 106 -11.25 15.14 11.97
C ALA A 106 -11.69 16.41 12.74
N PRO A 107 -12.99 16.72 12.89
CA PRO A 107 -13.42 17.96 13.53
C PRO A 107 -13.00 18.08 15.00
N ILE A 108 -12.89 16.96 15.72
CA ILE A 108 -12.60 16.94 17.15
C ILE A 108 -11.13 17.31 17.43
N PRO A 109 -10.12 16.67 16.81
CA PRO A 109 -8.73 17.08 16.94
C PRO A 109 -8.50 18.51 16.45
N PHE A 110 -9.13 18.94 15.35
CA PHE A 110 -9.00 20.30 14.84
C PHE A 110 -9.50 21.37 15.83
N ALA A 111 -10.56 21.08 16.59
CA ALA A 111 -11.02 21.96 17.67
C ALA A 111 -10.00 22.07 18.82
N THR A 112 -9.12 21.08 19.00
CA THR A 112 -8.13 21.03 20.09
C THR A 112 -6.75 21.58 19.72
N VAL A 113 -6.43 21.73 18.43
CA VAL A 113 -5.18 22.36 17.93
C VAL A 113 -4.91 23.76 18.51
N PRO A 114 -5.90 24.67 18.68
CA PRO A 114 -5.66 26.02 19.19
C PRO A 114 -5.30 26.10 20.67
N ASN A 115 -5.39 24.98 21.41
CA ASN A 115 -5.13 24.94 22.84
C ASN A 115 -3.72 24.41 23.14
N ARG A 116 -2.98 25.01 24.08
CA ARG A 116 -1.56 24.66 24.33
C ARG A 116 -1.37 23.34 25.09
N GLU A 117 -2.39 22.94 25.86
CA GLU A 117 -2.41 21.73 26.69
C GLU A 117 -2.98 20.50 25.95
N THR A 118 -4.02 20.70 25.13
CA THR A 118 -4.61 19.64 24.28
C THR A 118 -4.14 19.68 22.82
N GLY A 119 -3.30 20.65 22.44
CA GLY A 119 -2.75 20.78 21.09
C GLY A 119 -1.90 19.60 20.64
N HIS A 120 -1.35 18.83 21.58
CA HIS A 120 -0.68 17.56 21.29
C HIS A 120 -1.61 16.54 20.61
N MET A 121 -2.90 16.53 20.98
CA MET A 121 -3.90 15.65 20.36
C MET A 121 -4.14 16.02 18.89
N GLY A 122 -4.28 17.31 18.62
CA GLY A 122 -4.42 17.84 17.26
C GLY A 122 -3.19 17.59 16.40
N GLN A 123 -1.98 17.79 16.94
CA GLN A 123 -0.73 17.52 16.24
C GLN A 123 -0.53 16.02 15.94
N ASN A 124 -0.88 15.14 16.87
CA ASN A 124 -0.82 13.70 16.65
C ASN A 124 -1.83 13.24 15.59
N TYR A 125 -3.01 13.86 15.52
CA TYR A 125 -3.95 13.60 14.44
C TYR A 125 -3.35 13.91 13.06
N PHE A 126 -2.71 15.07 12.89
CA PHE A 126 -2.02 15.40 11.63
C PHE A 126 -0.92 14.39 11.31
N ARG A 127 -0.13 13.96 12.30
CA ARG A 127 0.90 12.92 12.11
C ARG A 127 0.28 11.59 11.67
N SER A 128 -0.86 11.19 12.24
CA SER A 128 -1.61 10.01 11.83
C SER A 128 -2.14 10.14 10.40
N LEU A 129 -2.65 11.32 10.05
CA LEU A 129 -3.17 11.62 8.72
C LEU A 129 -2.07 11.52 7.65
N PHE A 130 -0.90 12.10 7.91
CA PHE A 130 0.27 11.97 7.05
C PHE A 130 0.81 10.54 7.02
N ALA A 131 0.81 9.84 8.16
CA ALA A 131 1.20 8.43 8.22
C ALA A 131 0.34 7.60 7.28
N VAL A 132 -1.00 7.71 7.34
CA VAL A 132 -1.90 6.93 6.48
C VAL A 132 -1.76 7.26 5.00
N GLY A 133 -1.55 8.54 4.64
CA GLY A 133 -1.22 8.94 3.27
C GLY A 133 0.08 8.29 2.77
N PHE A 134 1.15 8.35 3.56
CA PHE A 134 2.44 7.75 3.23
C PHE A 134 2.42 6.22 3.25
N GLN A 135 1.57 5.63 4.08
CA GLN A 135 1.37 4.19 4.16
C GLN A 135 0.85 3.64 2.81
N GLY A 136 0.09 4.43 2.04
CA GLY A 136 -0.31 4.09 0.66
C GLY A 136 0.88 4.02 -0.31
N LEU A 137 1.83 4.96 -0.18
CA LEU A 137 3.10 4.94 -0.93
C LEU A 137 3.92 3.68 -0.59
N LEU A 138 4.03 3.33 0.69
CA LEU A 138 4.79 2.15 1.13
C LEU A 138 4.24 0.85 0.54
N ILE A 139 2.91 0.73 0.38
CA ILE A 139 2.30 -0.42 -0.31
C ILE A 139 2.79 -0.50 -1.76
N LEU A 140 2.79 0.62 -2.50
CA LEU A 140 3.29 0.63 -3.88
C LEU A 140 4.76 0.23 -3.98
N VAL A 141 5.60 0.71 -3.05
CA VAL A 141 7.02 0.32 -2.99
C VAL A 141 7.16 -1.19 -2.75
N CYS A 142 6.38 -1.78 -1.85
CA CYS A 142 6.38 -3.23 -1.62
C CYS A 142 6.01 -4.01 -2.89
N VAL A 143 4.98 -3.58 -3.61
CA VAL A 143 4.57 -4.21 -4.87
C VAL A 143 5.62 -4.05 -5.97
N ALA A 144 6.28 -2.89 -6.06
CA ALA A 144 7.35 -2.65 -7.01
C ALA A 144 8.56 -3.57 -6.76
N ILE A 145 8.98 -3.73 -5.50
CA ILE A 145 10.06 -4.65 -5.13
C ILE A 145 9.69 -6.10 -5.48
N TYR A 146 8.45 -6.50 -5.23
CA TYR A 146 7.96 -7.83 -5.60
C TYR A 146 7.99 -8.07 -7.11
N ALA A 147 7.60 -7.08 -7.92
CA ALA A 147 7.65 -7.20 -9.38
C ALA A 147 9.08 -7.44 -9.89
N VAL A 148 10.07 -6.71 -9.34
CA VAL A 148 11.49 -6.91 -9.69
C VAL A 148 12.00 -8.27 -9.24
N LEU A 149 11.65 -8.72 -8.03
CA LEU A 149 12.06 -10.03 -7.51
C LEU A 149 11.52 -11.19 -8.35
N ILE A 150 10.28 -11.11 -8.81
CA ILE A 150 9.69 -12.12 -9.69
C ILE A 150 10.37 -12.14 -11.07
N GLN A 151 10.77 -10.99 -11.61
CA GLN A 151 11.53 -10.94 -12.86
C GLN A 151 12.90 -11.63 -12.73
N SER A 152 13.59 -11.46 -11.59
CA SER A 152 14.88 -12.13 -11.33
C SER A 152 14.77 -13.66 -11.32
N ILE A 153 13.62 -14.21 -10.92
CA ILE A 153 13.37 -15.66 -10.97
C ILE A 153 13.31 -16.17 -12.42
N ALA A 154 12.71 -15.39 -13.33
CA ALA A 154 12.56 -15.80 -14.73
C ALA A 154 13.90 -15.96 -15.45
N THR A 155 14.99 -15.36 -14.92
CA THR A 155 16.33 -15.44 -15.51
C THR A 155 17.19 -16.60 -14.99
N ASP A 156 16.79 -17.31 -13.93
CA ASP A 156 17.64 -18.29 -13.24
C ASP A 156 17.63 -19.71 -13.88
N GLY A 157 16.80 -19.97 -14.90
CA GLY A 157 16.85 -21.18 -15.72
C GLY A 157 16.48 -22.52 -15.04
N ASP A 158 16.30 -22.55 -13.71
CA ASP A 158 15.79 -23.73 -12.98
C ASP A 158 14.29 -23.57 -12.65
N PRO A 159 13.39 -24.32 -13.33
CA PRO A 159 11.94 -24.22 -13.11
C PRO A 159 11.50 -24.64 -11.70
N ILE A 160 12.25 -25.52 -11.02
CA ILE A 160 11.89 -25.97 -9.66
C ILE A 160 12.26 -24.91 -8.63
N GLY A 161 13.47 -24.38 -8.69
CA GLY A 161 13.93 -23.26 -7.85
C GLY A 161 13.10 -21.99 -8.07
N ALA A 162 12.71 -21.72 -9.32
CA ALA A 162 11.91 -20.56 -9.68
C ALA A 162 10.59 -20.48 -8.91
N ILE A 163 9.89 -21.60 -8.79
CA ILE A 163 8.57 -21.61 -8.16
C ILE A 163 8.67 -21.56 -6.63
N TRP A 164 9.66 -22.22 -6.02
CA TRP A 164 9.91 -22.04 -4.58
C TRP A 164 10.30 -20.60 -4.26
N GLY A 165 11.07 -19.95 -5.13
CA GLY A 165 11.34 -18.51 -5.05
C GLY A 165 10.06 -17.68 -5.15
N CYS A 166 9.17 -17.99 -6.10
CA CYS A 166 7.90 -17.30 -6.28
C CYS A 166 7.00 -17.39 -5.04
N VAL A 167 6.87 -18.59 -4.45
CA VAL A 167 6.13 -18.80 -3.20
C VAL A 167 6.78 -18.02 -2.04
N GLY A 168 8.11 -18.06 -1.92
CA GLY A 168 8.85 -17.33 -0.89
C GLY A 168 8.66 -15.81 -0.98
N TYR A 169 8.76 -15.25 -2.19
CA TYR A 169 8.55 -13.81 -2.43
C TYR A 169 7.09 -13.40 -2.22
N THR A 170 6.15 -14.27 -2.54
CA THR A 170 4.71 -14.08 -2.26
C THR A 170 4.45 -13.96 -0.75
N VAL A 171 5.06 -14.84 0.06
CA VAL A 171 4.92 -14.76 1.53
C VAL A 171 5.60 -13.51 2.09
N LEU A 172 6.77 -13.13 1.57
CA LEU A 172 7.45 -11.88 1.93
C LEU A 172 6.61 -10.65 1.59
N LEU A 173 5.96 -10.62 0.43
CA LEU A 173 5.03 -9.56 0.05
C LEU A 173 3.89 -9.45 1.06
N CYS A 174 3.24 -10.58 1.41
CA CYS A 174 2.18 -10.58 2.42
C CYS A 174 2.68 -10.00 3.77
N PHE A 175 3.83 -10.44 4.26
CA PHE A 175 4.39 -9.95 5.52
C PHE A 175 4.69 -8.44 5.48
N THR A 176 5.33 -7.98 4.40
CA THR A 176 5.68 -6.56 4.25
C THR A 176 4.43 -5.69 4.14
N LEU A 177 3.41 -6.13 3.40
CA LEU A 177 2.14 -5.42 3.28
C LEU A 177 1.42 -5.26 4.63
N PHE A 178 1.33 -6.31 5.45
CA PHE A 178 0.76 -6.21 6.79
C PHE A 178 1.53 -5.23 7.69
N LYS A 179 2.86 -5.18 7.54
CA LYS A 179 3.73 -4.34 8.38
C LYS A 179 3.74 -2.87 7.94
N THR A 180 3.35 -2.54 6.71
CA THR A 180 3.35 -1.15 6.19
C THR A 180 2.61 -0.16 7.09
N GLY A 181 1.54 -0.60 7.75
CA GLY A 181 0.78 0.24 8.69
C GLY A 181 1.53 0.66 9.93
N SER A 182 2.17 -0.30 10.59
CA SER A 182 3.01 -0.02 11.76
C SER A 182 4.24 0.81 11.36
N LEU A 183 4.83 0.53 10.19
CA LEU A 183 5.98 1.27 9.68
C LEU A 183 5.65 2.75 9.43
N ALA A 184 4.54 3.05 8.75
CA ALA A 184 4.19 4.45 8.49
C ALA A 184 3.92 5.22 9.79
N LYS A 185 3.18 4.63 10.74
CA LYS A 185 2.92 5.26 12.04
C LYS A 185 4.20 5.52 12.83
N SER A 186 5.15 4.58 12.78
CA SER A 186 6.47 4.72 13.41
C SER A 186 7.30 5.86 12.79
N ILE A 187 7.30 5.99 11.45
CA ILE A 187 8.05 7.05 10.74
C ILE A 187 7.55 8.45 11.14
N PHE A 188 6.24 8.63 11.25
CA PHE A 188 5.65 9.92 11.63
C PHE A 188 5.54 10.12 13.16
N GLY A 189 6.04 9.19 13.96
CA GLY A 189 6.03 9.29 15.42
C GLY A 189 4.62 9.41 16.00
N CYS A 190 3.66 8.70 15.40
CA CYS A 190 2.28 8.64 15.86
C CYS A 190 2.12 7.40 16.74
N HIS A 191 1.98 7.60 18.05
CA HIS A 191 1.70 6.57 19.05
C HIS A 191 0.25 6.67 19.52
#